data_AF-A0A8H8JSS2-F1
#
_entry.id   AF-A0A8H8JSS2-F1
#
_cell.length_a   1.000
_cell.length_b   1.000
_cell.length_c   1.000
_cell.angle_alpha   90.00
_cell.angle_beta   90.00
_cell.angle_gamma   90.00
#
_symmetry.space_group_name_H-M   'P 1'
#
loop_
_entity.id
_entity.type
_entity.pdbx_description
1 polymer ?
#
loop_
_entity_poly.entity_id
_entity_poly.type
_entity_poly.pdbx_seq_one_letter_code
_entity_poly.pdbx_strand_id
1 'polypeptide(L)'
;MPLAITTRSFRPSRLHSALGSILGYLRSDNVESAGKALRLLVDSDRIPREALAASQEESAGSKLPALPIATLGARIALQNKEMQYAVDFARTIQQCYGKTSTTVSPTIIHITTSLIEIGSSDSLSYATELIESTKPELLPPDLIQKFYNSSLDRSALIQRVWNHTQHSSAPRPSGAVLVNLLNRLDYRKDFGSMIYLVTQILKGQAPDAQALPPEIPIEHAPQVIALSARAGASQQSFRLWELASLQVGYPKAPATLEQAQFFGNAGMTYSLVRHFMKLAEKNPTKLQKWHRSQLEQNPKKFSQNAERVYDAFALVHGFDQEGFDSYLRADHYQVATSIACLFALNRFVPALDALNAFFRRNELPDDKDFGIILAALARRNAVRATQVLLEAAPARIPGFTPTPFLYNIVLHHALLQNREDAAERIMVHARDSGCGSLDPKSLDVLLRSAIKKLKESHRKDNTAEEAKASRSEQYHLFKRIFEALNAAQHHAHPSTYRLAIQTALKVERPTTAWEIWMLGKKYRRLGTARKGEDGKDVQQEDFGPGSSWRIAKGLWSAKAKGSITENQMWKMVESMKVRIPEGVNPTEEWAETTTKVRENELPGPKSLRSKSSNVG
;
A
#
# COMPACT_ATOMS: atom_id res chain seq x y z
N MET A 1 6.08 15.74 50.87
CA MET A 1 5.90 14.31 51.21
C MET A 1 4.44 13.94 50.93
N PRO A 2 4.14 13.01 50.02
CA PRO A 2 2.78 12.56 49.81
C PRO A 2 2.38 11.59 50.93
N LEU A 3 1.24 11.84 51.57
CA LEU A 3 0.61 10.92 52.52
C LEU A 3 0.26 9.63 51.78
N ALA A 4 0.90 8.53 52.17
CA ALA A 4 0.57 7.20 51.65
C ALA A 4 -0.82 6.80 52.18
N ILE A 5 -1.84 7.00 51.36
CA ILE A 5 -3.19 6.49 51.62
C ILE A 5 -3.16 4.98 51.42
N THR A 6 -3.28 4.22 52.50
CA THR A 6 -3.46 2.77 52.49
C THR A 6 -4.83 2.42 51.90
N THR A 7 -4.89 2.25 50.59
CA THR A 7 -6.08 1.77 49.88
C THR A 7 -6.36 0.31 50.26
N ARG A 8 -7.40 0.06 51.05
CA ARG A 8 -7.95 -1.30 51.28
C ARG A 8 -8.49 -1.84 49.95
N SER A 9 -7.72 -2.71 49.30
CA SER A 9 -8.08 -3.32 48.00
C SER A 9 -9.36 -4.14 48.12
N PHE A 10 -10.32 -3.88 47.23
CA PHE A 10 -11.55 -4.65 47.08
C PHE A 10 -11.25 -6.06 46.52
N ARG A 11 -12.12 -7.07 46.75
CA ARG A 11 -12.08 -8.32 45.97
C ARG A 11 -12.63 -7.99 44.57
N PRO A 12 -11.81 -7.91 43.51
CA PRO A 12 -12.14 -7.27 42.23
C PRO A 12 -13.52 -7.65 41.65
N SER A 13 -13.97 -8.88 41.90
CA SER A 13 -15.23 -9.42 41.40
C SER A 13 -16.50 -8.68 41.84
N ARG A 14 -16.63 -8.17 43.08
CA ARG A 14 -17.91 -7.52 43.47
C ARG A 14 -18.03 -6.07 43.00
N LEU A 15 -16.93 -5.34 42.85
CA LEU A 15 -16.94 -3.98 42.29
C LEU A 15 -17.31 -4.05 40.80
N HIS A 16 -16.65 -4.94 40.06
CA HIS A 16 -16.93 -5.20 38.66
C HIS A 16 -18.40 -5.54 38.44
N SER A 17 -18.95 -6.49 39.22
CA SER A 17 -20.37 -6.85 39.16
C SER A 17 -21.30 -5.68 39.48
N ALA A 18 -20.98 -4.86 40.49
CA ALA A 18 -21.82 -3.72 40.86
C ALA A 18 -21.85 -2.65 39.76
N LEU A 19 -20.69 -2.30 39.19
CA LEU A 19 -20.60 -1.36 38.06
C LEU A 19 -21.38 -1.88 36.84
N GLY A 20 -21.26 -3.17 36.55
CA GLY A 20 -22.04 -3.84 35.50
C GLY A 20 -23.55 -3.74 35.72
N SER A 21 -24.04 -3.99 36.94
CA SER A 21 -25.46 -3.85 37.28
C SER A 21 -25.95 -2.41 37.16
N ILE A 22 -25.19 -1.43 37.67
CA ILE A 22 -25.54 0.00 37.58
C ILE A 22 -25.67 0.41 36.10
N LEU A 23 -24.71 0.05 35.26
CA LEU A 23 -24.78 0.29 33.81
C LEU A 23 -25.97 -0.40 33.15
N GLY A 24 -26.25 -1.65 33.53
CA GLY A 24 -27.41 -2.39 33.04
C GLY A 24 -28.72 -1.67 33.34
N TYR A 25 -28.87 -1.15 34.57
CA TYR A 25 -30.05 -0.37 34.96
C TYR A 25 -30.15 0.95 34.21
N LEU A 26 -29.04 1.69 34.03
CA LEU A 26 -29.04 2.93 33.25
C LEU A 26 -29.41 2.69 31.78
N ARG A 27 -28.92 1.62 31.16
CA ARG A 27 -29.26 1.25 29.77
C ARG A 27 -30.73 0.85 29.59
N SER A 28 -31.35 0.32 30.65
CA SER A 28 -32.78 -0.01 30.69
C SER A 28 -33.67 1.11 31.21
N ASP A 29 -33.13 2.35 31.32
CA ASP A 29 -33.83 3.54 31.85
C ASP A 29 -34.40 3.37 33.27
N ASN A 30 -33.86 2.43 34.06
CA ASN A 30 -34.26 2.18 35.44
C ASN A 30 -33.36 2.96 36.41
N VAL A 31 -33.53 4.28 36.38
CA VAL A 31 -32.68 5.23 37.12
C VAL A 31 -32.75 5.01 38.64
N GLU A 32 -33.90 4.62 39.16
CA GLU A 32 -34.08 4.36 40.60
C GLU A 32 -33.23 3.15 41.07
N SER A 33 -33.26 2.04 40.32
CA SER A 33 -32.46 0.86 40.63
C SER A 33 -30.96 1.14 40.47
N ALA A 34 -30.59 1.90 39.44
CA ALA A 34 -29.21 2.34 39.25
C ALA A 34 -28.72 3.19 40.44
N GLY A 35 -29.55 4.14 40.90
CA GLY A 35 -29.25 5.00 42.05
C GLY A 35 -29.13 4.22 43.36
N LYS A 36 -30.02 3.25 43.58
CA LYS A 36 -29.96 2.37 44.76
C LYS A 36 -28.69 1.52 44.77
N ALA A 37 -28.34 0.92 43.64
CA ALA A 37 -27.12 0.13 43.50
C ALA A 37 -25.85 0.99 43.69
N LEU A 38 -25.84 2.21 43.16
CA LEU A 38 -24.74 3.16 43.34
C LEU A 38 -24.60 3.62 44.81
N ARG A 39 -25.70 3.90 45.51
CA ARG A 39 -25.68 4.24 46.95
C ARG A 39 -25.09 3.11 47.78
N LEU A 40 -25.49 1.86 47.54
CA LEU A 40 -24.90 0.70 48.20
C LEU A 40 -23.39 0.58 47.96
N LEU A 41 -22.93 0.99 46.77
CA LEU A 41 -21.50 1.05 46.45
C LEU A 41 -20.80 2.17 47.22
N VAL A 42 -21.42 3.35 47.35
CA VAL A 42 -20.91 4.50 48.13
C VAL A 42 -20.84 4.18 49.62
N ASP A 43 -21.92 3.64 50.18
CA ASP A 43 -22.05 3.29 51.60
C ASP A 43 -21.06 2.21 52.05
N SER A 44 -20.46 1.49 51.10
CA SER A 44 -19.37 0.56 51.39
C SER A 44 -18.04 1.24 51.77
N ASP A 45 -18.02 2.59 51.85
CA ASP A 45 -16.96 3.50 52.33
C ASP A 45 -15.64 3.42 51.55
N ARG A 46 -15.76 3.27 50.22
CA ARG A 46 -14.63 2.98 49.31
C ARG A 46 -14.56 3.88 48.10
N ILE A 47 -15.30 4.97 48.11
CA ILE A 47 -15.27 6.01 47.07
C ILE A 47 -14.59 7.24 47.66
N PRO A 48 -13.58 7.83 47.00
CA PRO A 48 -13.00 9.07 47.49
C PRO A 48 -14.03 10.17 47.51
N ARG A 49 -13.96 10.98 48.56
CA ARG A 49 -14.79 12.18 48.73
C ARG A 49 -14.65 13.14 47.55
N GLU A 50 -13.49 13.16 46.90
CA GLU A 50 -13.20 13.97 45.70
C GLU A 50 -14.11 13.59 44.51
N ALA A 51 -14.35 12.29 44.28
CA ALA A 51 -15.22 11.84 43.18
C ALA A 51 -16.70 12.21 43.43
N LEU A 52 -17.12 12.17 44.70
CA LEU A 52 -18.45 12.59 45.12
C LEU A 52 -18.65 14.10 44.96
N ALA A 53 -17.70 14.91 45.44
CA ALA A 53 -17.77 16.37 45.34
C ALA A 53 -17.83 16.85 43.88
N ALA A 54 -16.93 16.35 43.03
CA ALA A 54 -16.91 16.71 41.62
C ALA A 54 -18.18 16.28 40.86
N SER A 55 -18.78 15.14 41.24
CA SER A 55 -20.04 14.71 40.64
C SER A 55 -21.22 15.57 41.09
N GLN A 56 -21.24 16.07 42.32
CA GLN A 56 -22.30 16.94 42.83
C GLN A 56 -22.30 18.30 42.14
N GLU A 57 -21.12 18.88 41.90
CA GLU A 57 -20.97 20.16 41.20
C GLU A 57 -21.49 20.09 39.75
N GLU A 58 -21.11 19.06 38.98
CA GLU A 58 -21.56 18.89 37.59
C GLU A 58 -23.07 18.58 37.49
N SER A 59 -23.64 18.00 38.56
CA SER A 59 -25.04 17.61 38.62
C SER A 59 -25.98 18.74 39.06
N ALA A 60 -25.46 19.81 39.66
CA ALA A 60 -26.25 20.85 40.32
C ALA A 60 -27.21 21.61 39.39
N GLY A 61 -27.07 21.49 38.06
CA GLY A 61 -27.96 22.10 37.06
C GLY A 61 -28.73 21.13 36.17
N SER A 62 -28.53 19.82 36.30
CA SER A 62 -29.14 18.83 35.38
C SER A 62 -30.50 18.36 35.88
N LYS A 63 -31.52 18.43 35.00
CA LYS A 63 -32.85 17.82 35.25
C LYS A 63 -32.87 16.31 34.99
N LEU A 64 -31.80 15.73 34.45
CA LEU A 64 -31.73 14.31 34.10
C LEU A 64 -31.12 13.50 35.26
N PRO A 65 -31.89 12.67 35.96
CA PRO A 65 -31.43 11.94 37.15
C PRO A 65 -30.41 10.83 36.82
N ALA A 66 -30.34 10.39 35.56
CA ALA A 66 -29.35 9.40 35.10
C ALA A 66 -27.92 9.97 35.06
N LEU A 67 -27.77 11.29 34.85
CA LEU A 67 -26.47 11.91 34.62
C LEU A 67 -25.55 11.91 35.87
N PRO A 68 -26.01 12.29 37.08
CA PRO A 68 -25.20 12.19 38.29
C PRO A 68 -24.71 10.77 38.55
N ILE A 69 -25.58 9.78 38.31
CA ILE A 69 -25.28 8.36 38.52
C ILE A 69 -24.19 7.90 37.55
N ALA A 70 -24.33 8.23 36.26
CA ALA A 70 -23.34 7.87 35.26
C ALA A 70 -22.00 8.57 35.50
N THR A 71 -22.02 9.84 35.88
CA THR A 71 -20.83 10.65 36.18
C THR A 71 -20.03 10.06 37.34
N LEU A 72 -20.70 9.78 38.45
CA LEU A 72 -20.05 9.16 39.61
C LEU A 72 -19.57 7.74 39.30
N GLY A 73 -20.39 6.94 38.61
CA GLY A 73 -20.04 5.58 38.17
C GLY A 73 -18.77 5.54 37.32
N ALA A 74 -18.63 6.48 36.38
CA ALA A 74 -17.46 6.59 35.52
C ALA A 74 -16.18 6.91 36.30
N ARG A 75 -16.26 7.83 37.27
CA ARG A 75 -15.13 8.22 38.13
C ARG A 75 -14.68 7.07 39.03
N ILE A 76 -15.63 6.35 39.63
CA ILE A 76 -15.34 5.13 40.41
C ILE A 76 -14.64 4.10 39.54
N ALA A 77 -15.17 3.82 38.35
CA ALA A 77 -14.61 2.83 37.44
C ALA A 77 -13.17 3.19 37.03
N LEU A 78 -12.94 4.45 36.63
CA LEU A 78 -11.63 4.94 36.22
C LEU A 78 -10.59 4.82 37.34
N GLN A 79 -10.93 5.24 38.56
CA GLN A 79 -10.02 5.16 39.69
C GLN A 79 -9.63 3.73 40.06
N ASN A 80 -10.57 2.79 39.91
CA ASN A 80 -10.33 1.37 40.15
C ASN A 80 -9.74 0.65 38.93
N LYS A 81 -9.33 1.39 37.88
CA LYS A 81 -8.76 0.87 36.63
C LYS A 81 -9.70 -0.04 35.82
N GLU A 82 -11.01 0.06 36.06
CA GLU A 82 -12.06 -0.61 35.27
C GLU A 82 -12.38 0.21 34.01
N MET A 83 -11.41 0.33 33.10
CA MET A 83 -11.44 1.28 31.97
C MET A 83 -12.67 1.08 31.06
N GLN A 84 -13.05 -0.18 30.78
CA GLN A 84 -14.22 -0.51 29.98
C GLN A 84 -15.50 0.10 30.56
N TYR A 85 -15.70 0.00 31.88
CA TYR A 85 -16.88 0.56 32.53
C TYR A 85 -16.83 2.08 32.55
N ALA A 86 -15.67 2.70 32.74
CA ALA A 86 -15.53 4.15 32.65
C ALA A 86 -15.97 4.68 31.28
N VAL A 87 -15.56 4.01 30.19
CA VAL A 87 -15.98 4.31 28.82
C VAL A 87 -17.48 4.09 28.62
N ASP A 88 -18.02 2.98 29.12
CA ASP A 88 -19.44 2.67 28.96
C ASP A 88 -20.33 3.66 29.71
N PHE A 89 -19.92 4.12 30.91
CA PHE A 89 -20.60 5.21 31.59
C PHE A 89 -20.47 6.54 30.82
N ALA A 90 -19.28 6.86 30.30
CA ALA A 90 -19.09 8.06 29.47
C ALA A 90 -19.98 8.06 28.21
N ARG A 91 -20.21 6.90 27.58
CA ARG A 91 -21.18 6.75 26.48
C ARG A 91 -22.61 7.03 26.94
N THR A 92 -23.01 6.54 28.12
CA THR A 92 -24.32 6.87 28.70
C THR A 92 -24.44 8.38 28.95
N ILE A 93 -23.39 9.04 29.46
CA ILE A 93 -23.35 10.50 29.63
C ILE A 93 -23.52 11.21 28.27
N GLN A 94 -22.78 10.78 27.23
CA GLN A 94 -22.92 11.32 25.87
C GLN A 94 -24.34 11.15 25.32
N GLN A 95 -24.99 10.00 25.54
CA GLN A 95 -26.36 9.76 25.10
C GLN A 95 -27.36 10.69 25.80
N CYS A 96 -27.15 10.96 27.09
CA CYS A 96 -27.96 11.92 27.85
C CYS A 96 -27.75 13.37 27.41
N TYR A 97 -26.51 13.78 27.08
CA TYR A 97 -26.18 15.14 26.64
C TYR A 97 -26.42 15.41 25.13
N GLY A 98 -26.30 14.37 24.30
CA GLY A 98 -25.97 14.47 22.87
C GLY A 98 -27.06 15.00 21.94
N LYS A 99 -28.29 15.18 22.43
CA LYS A 99 -29.39 15.70 21.59
C LYS A 99 -29.48 17.22 21.58
N THR A 100 -29.00 17.93 22.60
CA THR A 100 -29.23 19.38 22.75
C THR A 100 -28.01 20.18 23.17
N SER A 101 -26.94 19.54 23.65
CA SER A 101 -25.77 20.26 24.17
C SER A 101 -24.86 20.79 23.07
N THR A 102 -24.43 22.05 23.23
CA THR A 102 -23.37 22.69 22.43
C THR A 102 -21.98 22.50 23.03
N THR A 103 -21.86 21.80 24.16
CA THR A 103 -20.59 21.55 24.86
C THR A 103 -20.44 20.08 25.27
N VAL A 104 -19.21 19.58 25.31
CA VAL A 104 -18.89 18.25 25.87
C VAL A 104 -19.00 18.30 27.39
N SER A 105 -19.50 17.23 28.02
CA SER A 105 -19.49 17.14 29.49
C SER A 105 -18.05 17.15 30.03
N PRO A 106 -17.75 17.96 31.06
CA PRO A 106 -16.48 17.96 31.75
C PRO A 106 -16.02 16.56 32.20
N THR A 107 -16.95 15.71 32.62
CA THR A 107 -16.63 14.32 32.97
C THR A 107 -16.12 13.49 31.79
N ILE A 108 -16.69 13.64 30.58
CA ILE A 108 -16.16 12.94 29.39
C ILE A 108 -14.71 13.40 29.13
N ILE A 109 -14.46 14.72 29.14
CA ILE A 109 -13.11 15.27 28.94
C ILE A 109 -12.15 14.72 29.99
N HIS A 110 -12.56 14.69 31.26
CA HIS A 110 -11.75 14.16 32.36
C HIS A 110 -11.40 12.68 32.15
N ILE A 111 -12.40 11.84 31.84
CA ILE A 111 -12.19 10.40 31.61
C ILE A 111 -11.26 10.18 30.42
N THR A 112 -11.52 10.84 29.28
CA THR A 112 -10.65 10.74 28.10
C THR A 112 -9.23 11.19 28.42
N THR A 113 -9.08 12.30 29.15
CA THR A 113 -7.76 12.80 29.57
C THR A 113 -7.01 11.79 30.44
N SER A 114 -7.69 11.20 31.43
CA SER A 114 -7.07 10.20 32.31
C SER A 114 -6.72 8.90 31.58
N LEU A 115 -7.56 8.47 30.62
CA LEU A 115 -7.22 7.34 29.75
C LEU A 115 -5.97 7.64 28.91
N ILE A 116 -5.84 8.87 28.40
CA ILE A 116 -4.64 9.32 27.67
C ILE A 116 -3.39 9.36 28.56
N GLU A 117 -3.53 9.75 29.83
CA GLU A 117 -2.43 9.79 30.81
C GLU A 117 -1.96 8.40 31.22
N ILE A 118 -2.85 7.40 31.27
CA ILE A 118 -2.48 6.00 31.53
C ILE A 118 -1.57 5.48 30.41
N GLY A 119 -1.82 5.85 29.15
CA GLY A 119 -0.94 5.58 28.02
C GLY A 119 -0.79 4.10 27.62
N SER A 120 -1.51 3.18 28.26
CA SER A 120 -1.54 1.77 27.84
C SER A 120 -2.28 1.62 26.51
N SER A 121 -1.95 0.57 25.74
CA SER A 121 -2.61 0.30 24.45
C SER A 121 -4.14 0.26 24.57
N ASP A 122 -4.66 -0.42 25.60
CA ASP A 122 -6.09 -0.52 25.85
C ASP A 122 -6.69 0.83 26.24
N SER A 123 -6.04 1.57 27.15
CA SER A 123 -6.51 2.90 27.57
C SER A 123 -6.57 3.89 26.41
N LEU A 124 -5.60 3.87 25.49
CA LEU A 124 -5.60 4.72 24.30
C LEU A 124 -6.64 4.28 23.27
N SER A 125 -6.91 2.97 23.15
CA SER A 125 -8.01 2.47 22.33
C SER A 125 -9.36 2.97 22.87
N TYR A 126 -9.55 2.90 24.18
CA TYR A 126 -10.73 3.43 24.87
C TYR A 126 -10.86 4.95 24.73
N ALA A 127 -9.77 5.69 24.86
CA ALA A 127 -9.75 7.14 24.60
C ALA A 127 -10.14 7.44 23.15
N THR A 128 -9.64 6.66 22.18
CA THR A 128 -9.99 6.78 20.76
C THR A 128 -11.50 6.58 20.54
N GLU A 129 -12.09 5.57 21.18
CA GLU A 129 -13.53 5.30 21.08
C GLU A 129 -14.39 6.45 21.62
N LEU A 130 -13.98 7.08 22.74
CA LEU A 130 -14.68 8.24 23.29
C LEU A 130 -14.53 9.51 22.43
N ILE A 131 -13.35 9.68 21.83
CA ILE A 131 -13.09 10.77 20.89
C ILE A 131 -13.98 10.62 19.65
N GLU A 132 -14.01 9.44 19.02
CA GLU A 132 -14.83 9.14 17.84
C GLU A 132 -16.34 9.23 18.11
N SER A 133 -16.78 8.94 19.33
CA SER A 133 -18.20 9.08 19.71
C SER A 133 -18.62 10.52 20.04
N THR A 134 -17.66 11.44 20.21
CA THR A 134 -17.90 12.87 20.46
C THR A 134 -17.88 13.65 19.15
N LYS A 135 -18.80 14.59 18.92
CA LYS A 135 -18.79 15.43 17.71
C LYS A 135 -17.45 16.18 17.56
N PRO A 136 -16.80 16.17 16.39
CA PRO A 136 -15.48 16.78 16.19
C PRO A 136 -15.36 18.25 16.58
N GLU A 137 -16.43 19.02 16.42
CA GLU A 137 -16.48 20.46 16.72
C GLU A 137 -16.51 20.76 18.21
N LEU A 138 -16.89 19.77 19.03
CA LEU A 138 -17.01 19.92 20.47
C LEU A 138 -15.72 19.52 21.20
N LEU A 139 -14.80 18.83 20.53
CA LEU A 139 -13.57 18.32 21.14
C LEU A 139 -12.58 19.45 21.43
N PRO A 140 -12.09 19.59 22.69
CA PRO A 140 -11.06 20.57 23.01
C PRO A 140 -9.75 20.30 22.23
N PRO A 141 -9.12 21.34 21.63
CA PRO A 141 -7.85 21.18 20.92
C PRO A 141 -6.77 20.51 21.78
N ASP A 142 -6.60 20.95 23.02
CA ASP A 142 -5.57 20.44 23.93
C ASP A 142 -5.71 18.94 24.22
N LEU A 143 -6.96 18.43 24.24
CA LEU A 143 -7.24 17.01 24.42
C LEU A 143 -6.71 16.18 23.25
N ILE A 144 -6.95 16.64 22.01
CA ILE A 144 -6.46 15.98 20.80
C ILE A 144 -4.94 16.04 20.71
N GLN A 145 -4.33 17.18 21.05
CA GLN A 145 -2.88 17.30 21.06
C GLN A 145 -2.26 16.35 22.10
N LYS A 146 -2.84 16.27 23.30
CA LYS A 146 -2.41 15.34 24.35
C LYS A 146 -2.55 13.89 23.89
N PHE A 147 -3.65 13.54 23.23
CA PHE A 147 -3.85 12.21 22.65
C PHE A 147 -2.76 11.86 21.65
N TYR A 148 -2.42 12.77 20.73
CA TYR A 148 -1.36 12.56 19.74
C TYR A 148 0.00 12.35 20.39
N ASN A 149 0.34 13.15 21.40
CA ASN A 149 1.60 13.02 22.14
C ASN A 149 1.70 11.68 22.88
N SER A 150 0.60 11.17 23.46
CA SER A 150 0.57 9.86 24.12
C SER A 150 0.50 8.68 23.15
N SER A 151 0.18 8.90 21.87
CA SER A 151 -0.07 7.84 20.89
C SER A 151 1.03 7.72 19.82
N LEU A 152 2.23 8.23 20.07
CA LEU A 152 3.33 8.32 19.09
C LEU A 152 3.60 7.00 18.36
N ASP A 153 3.63 5.87 19.08
CA ASP A 153 3.88 4.54 18.52
C ASP A 153 2.60 3.82 18.03
N ARG A 154 1.42 4.44 18.16
CA ARG A 154 0.10 3.88 17.83
C ARG A 154 -0.49 4.51 16.57
N SER A 155 0.20 4.38 15.44
CA SER A 155 -0.23 4.95 14.15
C SER A 155 -1.68 4.59 13.76
N ALA A 156 -2.19 3.42 14.16
CA ALA A 156 -3.58 3.02 13.94
C ALA A 156 -4.60 3.92 14.64
N LEU A 157 -4.32 4.26 15.90
CA LEU A 157 -5.19 5.08 16.72
C LEU A 157 -5.09 6.56 16.29
N ILE A 158 -3.88 7.02 15.96
CA ILE A 158 -3.67 8.35 15.35
C ILE A 158 -4.51 8.51 14.08
N GLN A 159 -4.50 7.52 13.18
CA GLN A 159 -5.28 7.57 11.94
C GLN A 159 -6.79 7.65 12.22
N ARG A 160 -7.29 6.89 13.19
CA ARG A 160 -8.70 6.91 13.60
C ARG A 160 -9.14 8.29 14.08
N VAL A 161 -8.42 8.85 15.07
CA VAL A 161 -8.72 10.19 15.59
C VAL A 161 -8.56 11.26 14.52
N TRP A 162 -7.54 11.17 13.67
CA TRP A 162 -7.37 12.10 12.55
C TRP A 162 -8.54 12.03 11.55
N ASN A 163 -8.95 10.84 11.11
CA ASN A 163 -10.07 10.68 10.18
C ASN A 163 -11.37 11.29 10.73
N HIS A 164 -11.57 11.20 12.05
CA HIS A 164 -12.71 11.80 12.74
C HIS A 164 -12.64 13.33 12.81
N THR A 165 -11.44 13.88 13.01
CA THR A 165 -11.23 15.31 13.29
C THR A 165 -10.77 16.14 12.09
N GLN A 166 -10.44 15.52 10.95
CA GLN A 166 -9.82 16.18 9.79
C GLN A 166 -10.65 17.29 9.09
N HIS A 167 -11.92 17.45 9.47
CA HIS A 167 -12.82 18.46 8.94
C HIS A 167 -13.22 19.52 9.98
N SER A 168 -12.75 19.40 11.23
CA SER A 168 -12.99 20.38 12.29
C SER A 168 -11.79 21.30 12.51
N SER A 169 -11.90 22.21 13.47
CA SER A 169 -10.81 23.09 13.92
C SER A 169 -9.83 22.39 14.88
N ALA A 170 -9.91 21.07 15.03
CA ALA A 170 -9.01 20.30 15.87
C ALA A 170 -7.54 20.46 15.41
N PRO A 171 -6.57 20.37 16.33
CA PRO A 171 -5.17 20.47 15.99
C PRO A 171 -4.77 19.30 15.09
N ARG A 172 -3.90 19.60 14.13
CA ARG A 172 -3.41 18.61 13.19
C ARG A 172 -2.27 17.80 13.83
N PRO A 173 -2.04 16.56 13.39
CA PRO A 173 -0.81 15.84 13.72
C PRO A 173 0.42 16.67 13.35
N SER A 174 1.38 16.78 14.27
CA SER A 174 2.63 17.53 14.09
C SER A 174 3.85 16.66 14.40
N GLY A 175 5.03 17.09 13.92
CA GLY A 175 6.31 16.44 14.20
C GLY A 175 6.32 14.93 13.96
N ALA A 176 6.79 14.17 14.94
CA ALA A 176 6.86 12.70 14.86
C ALA A 176 5.48 12.03 14.66
N VAL A 177 4.40 12.59 15.23
CA VAL A 177 3.03 12.06 15.06
C VAL A 177 2.62 12.13 13.58
N LEU A 178 2.91 13.25 12.93
CA LEU A 178 2.65 13.44 11.50
C LEU A 178 3.42 12.43 10.65
N VAL A 179 4.71 12.24 10.92
CA VAL A 179 5.55 11.27 10.21
C VAL A 179 5.00 9.84 10.37
N ASN A 180 4.60 9.46 11.58
CA ASN A 180 4.04 8.13 11.85
C ASN A 180 2.69 7.90 11.17
N LEU A 181 1.83 8.92 11.12
CA LEU A 181 0.59 8.87 10.36
C LEU A 181 0.86 8.71 8.86
N LEU A 182 1.76 9.52 8.28
CA LEU A 182 2.11 9.44 6.86
C LEU A 182 2.74 8.09 6.49
N ASN A 183 3.61 7.53 7.34
CA ASN A 183 4.18 6.19 7.14
C ASN A 183 3.09 5.11 7.10
N ARG A 184 2.11 5.19 8.00
CA ARG A 184 0.98 4.26 8.01
C ARG A 184 0.13 4.39 6.74
N LEU A 185 -0.15 5.61 6.32
CA LEU A 185 -0.93 5.85 5.10
C LEU A 185 -0.18 5.32 3.86
N ASP A 186 1.15 5.49 3.78
CA ASP A 186 1.97 4.89 2.71
C ASP A 186 1.95 3.36 2.76
N TYR A 187 2.05 2.76 3.96
CA TYR A 187 1.93 1.30 4.12
C TYR A 187 0.59 0.77 3.60
N ARG A 188 -0.52 1.46 3.91
CA ARG A 188 -1.87 1.11 3.42
C ARG A 188 -2.14 1.56 1.98
N LYS A 189 -1.19 2.25 1.33
CA LYS A 189 -1.33 2.84 -0.01
C LYS A 189 -2.51 3.82 -0.13
N ASP A 190 -2.84 4.50 0.97
CA ASP A 190 -3.88 5.53 1.02
C ASP A 190 -3.29 6.91 0.66
N PHE A 191 -2.88 7.03 -0.61
CA PHE A 191 -2.22 8.25 -1.09
C PHE A 191 -3.17 9.46 -1.13
N GLY A 192 -4.48 9.25 -1.25
CA GLY A 192 -5.47 10.33 -1.22
C GLY A 192 -5.47 11.07 0.12
N SER A 193 -5.54 10.31 1.22
CA SER A 193 -5.45 10.84 2.58
C SER A 193 -4.10 11.54 2.85
N MET A 194 -2.99 11.00 2.34
CA MET A 194 -1.67 11.66 2.46
C MET A 194 -1.65 13.02 1.76
N ILE A 195 -2.12 13.09 0.51
CA ILE A 195 -2.16 14.35 -0.25
C ILE A 195 -3.07 15.36 0.48
N TYR A 196 -4.23 14.92 0.97
CA TYR A 196 -5.16 15.77 1.71
C TYR A 196 -4.52 16.34 2.99
N LEU A 197 -3.90 15.49 3.81
CA LEU A 197 -3.24 15.89 5.06
C LEU A 197 -2.17 16.97 4.81
N VAL A 198 -1.25 16.72 3.88
CA VAL A 198 -0.17 17.67 3.56
C VAL A 198 -0.73 18.96 2.96
N THR A 199 -1.80 18.88 2.17
CA THR A 199 -2.49 20.06 1.64
C THR A 199 -3.12 20.89 2.75
N GLN A 200 -3.74 20.26 3.76
CA GLN A 200 -4.32 20.98 4.89
C GLN A 200 -3.26 21.71 5.71
N ILE A 201 -2.11 21.08 5.97
CA ILE A 201 -0.99 21.72 6.65
C ILE A 201 -0.53 22.99 5.89
N LEU A 202 -0.40 22.90 4.55
CA LEU A 202 0.01 24.03 3.74
C LEU A 202 -1.06 25.13 3.56
N LYS A 203 -2.36 24.82 3.65
CA LYS A 203 -3.44 25.81 3.51
C LYS A 203 -3.39 26.93 4.56
N GLY A 204 -2.81 26.66 5.73
CA GLY A 204 -2.64 27.65 6.78
C GLY A 204 -1.45 28.60 6.56
N GLN A 205 -0.63 28.37 5.53
CA GLN A 205 0.56 29.18 5.25
C GLN A 205 0.27 30.29 4.25
N ALA A 206 0.88 31.45 4.51
CA ALA A 206 0.85 32.55 3.57
C ALA A 206 1.67 32.22 2.29
N PRO A 207 1.26 32.70 1.10
CA PRO A 207 1.99 32.45 -0.14
C PRO A 207 3.45 32.93 -0.13
N ASP A 208 3.74 33.96 0.66
CA ASP A 208 5.04 34.61 0.85
C ASP A 208 5.81 34.08 2.07
N ALA A 209 5.30 33.05 2.76
CA ALA A 209 5.99 32.42 3.88
C ALA A 209 7.42 32.00 3.48
N GLN A 210 8.35 32.22 4.42
CA GLN A 210 9.78 31.91 4.25
C GLN A 210 10.26 30.76 5.15
N ALA A 211 9.35 30.18 5.95
CA ALA A 211 9.64 29.09 6.88
C ALA A 211 8.62 27.97 6.73
N LEU A 212 8.96 26.78 7.24
CA LEU A 212 8.04 25.66 7.29
C LEU A 212 6.82 25.95 8.18
N PRO A 213 5.67 25.29 7.93
CA PRO A 213 4.57 25.27 8.88
C PRO A 213 5.04 24.80 10.26
N PRO A 214 4.51 25.36 11.37
CA PRO A 214 4.90 24.94 12.71
C PRO A 214 4.60 23.47 13.00
N GLU A 215 3.68 22.85 12.26
CA GLU A 215 3.39 21.42 12.34
C GLU A 215 4.54 20.53 11.82
N ILE A 216 5.49 21.09 11.05
CA ILE A 216 6.62 20.37 10.46
C ILE A 216 7.93 21.01 10.96
N PRO A 217 8.43 20.58 12.14
CA PRO A 217 9.78 20.87 12.58
C PRO A 217 10.82 20.46 11.53
N ILE A 218 11.95 21.19 11.47
CA ILE A 218 12.95 21.03 10.40
C ILE A 218 13.55 19.61 10.38
N GLU A 219 13.73 19.01 11.55
CA GLU A 219 14.24 17.65 11.74
C GLU A 219 13.31 16.57 11.14
N HIS A 220 12.03 16.89 10.95
CA HIS A 220 11.02 16.01 10.37
C HIS A 220 10.69 16.33 8.91
N ALA A 221 11.13 17.49 8.42
CA ALA A 221 10.84 17.95 7.06
C ALA A 221 11.29 16.94 5.97
N PRO A 222 12.50 16.33 6.04
CA PRO A 222 12.91 15.37 5.02
C PRO A 222 11.96 14.17 4.88
N GLN A 223 11.49 13.58 5.99
CA GLN A 223 10.58 12.43 5.91
C GLN A 223 9.21 12.84 5.37
N VAL A 224 8.67 13.99 5.81
CA VAL A 224 7.38 14.50 5.31
C VAL A 224 7.45 14.79 3.82
N ILE A 225 8.52 15.43 3.34
CA ILE A 225 8.73 15.73 1.92
C ILE A 225 8.87 14.43 1.11
N ALA A 226 9.64 13.45 1.59
CA ALA A 226 9.81 12.16 0.94
C ALA A 226 8.48 11.43 0.77
N LEU A 227 7.68 11.35 1.84
CA LEU A 227 6.37 10.69 1.84
C LEU A 227 5.36 11.43 0.95
N SER A 228 5.40 12.77 0.96
CA SER A 228 4.57 13.62 0.09
C SER A 228 4.89 13.38 -1.40
N ALA A 229 6.18 13.31 -1.75
CA ALA A 229 6.62 13.01 -3.12
C ALA A 229 6.19 11.61 -3.57
N ARG A 230 6.31 10.59 -2.69
CA ARG A 230 5.85 9.22 -2.97
C ARG A 230 4.34 9.13 -3.19
N ALA A 231 3.55 9.88 -2.43
CA ALA A 231 2.11 9.97 -2.59
C ALA A 231 1.70 10.71 -3.89
N GLY A 232 2.63 11.42 -4.54
CA GLY A 232 2.36 12.22 -5.73
C GLY A 232 1.86 13.64 -5.42
N ALA A 233 1.98 14.11 -4.17
CA ALA A 233 1.68 15.48 -3.74
C ALA A 233 2.78 16.45 -4.24
N SER A 234 2.85 16.62 -5.56
CA SER A 234 4.00 17.21 -6.26
C SER A 234 4.20 18.68 -5.92
N GLN A 235 3.13 19.46 -5.97
CA GLN A 235 3.16 20.89 -5.63
C GLN A 235 3.52 21.08 -4.16
N GLN A 236 2.90 20.28 -3.28
CA GLN A 236 3.08 20.36 -1.83
C GLN A 236 4.50 19.98 -1.41
N SER A 237 5.01 18.85 -1.91
CA SER A 237 6.37 18.38 -1.61
C SER A 237 7.44 19.36 -2.08
N PHE A 238 7.27 19.95 -3.27
CA PHE A 238 8.21 20.96 -3.75
C PHE A 238 8.15 22.25 -2.93
N ARG A 239 6.94 22.74 -2.62
CA ARG A 239 6.77 23.93 -1.76
C ARG A 239 7.40 23.72 -0.38
N LEU A 240 7.20 22.56 0.24
CA LEU A 240 7.83 22.22 1.52
C LEU A 240 9.36 22.19 1.40
N TRP A 241 9.90 21.62 0.32
CA TRP A 241 11.35 21.64 0.08
C TRP A 241 11.91 23.05 -0.08
N GLU A 242 11.21 23.93 -0.81
CA GLU A 242 11.61 25.35 -0.96
C GLU A 242 11.60 26.08 0.39
N LEU A 243 10.53 25.94 1.18
CA LEU A 243 10.42 26.56 2.51
C LEU A 243 11.52 26.06 3.46
N ALA A 244 11.75 24.76 3.51
CA ALA A 244 12.82 24.17 4.31
C ALA A 244 14.21 24.64 3.86
N SER A 245 14.44 24.73 2.54
CA SER A 245 15.70 25.22 1.98
C SER A 245 15.95 26.69 2.31
N LEU A 246 14.91 27.53 2.32
CA LEU A 246 15.02 28.92 2.73
C LEU A 246 15.35 29.04 4.23
N GLN A 247 14.68 28.24 5.07
CA GLN A 247 14.88 28.21 6.52
C GLN A 247 16.30 27.74 6.90
N VAL A 248 16.81 26.70 6.25
CA VAL A 248 18.15 26.12 6.52
C VAL A 248 19.28 26.89 5.80
N GLY A 249 18.92 27.68 4.78
CA GLY A 249 19.85 28.43 3.94
C GLY A 249 20.50 27.57 2.83
N TYR A 250 21.27 28.23 1.95
CA TYR A 250 21.96 27.57 0.85
C TYR A 250 22.97 26.53 1.33
N PRO A 251 23.03 25.33 0.72
CA PRO A 251 23.99 24.30 1.09
C PRO A 251 25.43 24.81 0.85
N LYS A 252 26.34 24.49 1.76
CA LYS A 252 27.76 24.85 1.70
C LYS A 252 28.60 23.63 2.09
N ALA A 253 29.89 23.66 1.73
CA ALA A 253 30.88 22.69 2.18
C ALA A 253 31.97 23.42 3.01
N PRO A 254 32.19 23.08 4.29
CA PRO A 254 31.47 22.07 5.08
C PRO A 254 30.03 22.52 5.43
N ALA A 255 29.11 21.56 5.49
CA ALA A 255 27.70 21.82 5.82
C ALA A 255 27.52 22.07 7.32
N THR A 256 26.57 22.93 7.69
CA THR A 256 26.11 23.02 9.09
C THR A 256 25.37 21.74 9.49
N LEU A 257 25.18 21.49 10.79
CA LEU A 257 24.43 20.31 11.26
C LEU A 257 23.02 20.24 10.66
N GLU A 258 22.30 21.35 10.63
CA GLU A 258 20.95 21.42 10.04
C GLU A 258 20.97 21.20 8.52
N GLN A 259 21.96 21.75 7.81
CA GLN A 259 22.16 21.50 6.38
C GLN A 259 22.45 20.03 6.10
N ALA A 260 23.29 19.40 6.92
CA ALA A 260 23.61 17.99 6.81
C ALA A 260 22.37 17.11 7.09
N GLN A 261 21.56 17.46 8.09
CA GLN A 261 20.31 16.76 8.40
C GLN A 261 19.26 16.89 7.29
N PHE A 262 19.12 18.08 6.70
CA PHE A 262 18.13 18.35 5.67
C PHE A 262 18.60 17.91 4.27
N PHE A 263 19.61 18.56 3.70
CA PHE A 263 20.10 18.27 2.35
C PHE A 263 20.83 16.93 2.26
N GLY A 264 21.46 16.47 3.35
CA GLY A 264 22.11 15.17 3.40
C GLY A 264 21.16 13.99 3.53
N ASN A 265 19.84 14.22 3.65
CA ASN A 265 18.86 13.14 3.78
C ASN A 265 18.66 12.38 2.46
N ALA A 266 19.20 11.17 2.40
CA ALA A 266 19.13 10.31 1.22
C ALA A 266 17.70 9.89 0.83
N GLY A 267 16.84 9.59 1.81
CA GLY A 267 15.45 9.18 1.56
C GLY A 267 14.60 10.26 0.88
N MET A 268 14.77 11.52 1.31
CA MET A 268 14.17 12.69 0.67
C MET A 268 14.74 12.91 -0.73
N THR A 269 16.07 12.96 -0.85
CA THR A 269 16.77 13.24 -2.11
C THR A 269 16.35 12.27 -3.20
N TYR A 270 16.43 10.96 -2.94
CA TYR A 270 16.02 9.95 -3.92
C TYR A 270 14.54 10.08 -4.29
N SER A 271 13.66 10.32 -3.31
CA SER A 271 12.21 10.43 -3.55
C SER A 271 11.89 11.64 -4.44
N LEU A 272 12.50 12.80 -4.19
CA LEU A 272 12.30 14.02 -4.98
C LEU A 272 12.90 13.91 -6.38
N VAL A 273 14.17 13.50 -6.51
CA VAL A 273 14.85 13.34 -7.81
C VAL A 273 14.07 12.39 -8.69
N ARG A 274 13.70 11.20 -8.16
CA ARG A 274 12.89 10.22 -8.90
C ARG A 274 11.53 10.79 -9.31
N HIS A 275 10.87 11.51 -8.42
CA HIS A 275 9.56 12.08 -8.69
C HIS A 275 9.61 13.14 -9.79
N PHE A 276 10.55 14.09 -9.71
CA PHE A 276 10.72 15.12 -10.72
C PHE A 276 11.15 14.58 -12.07
N MET A 277 12.07 13.60 -12.12
CA MET A 277 12.44 12.97 -13.39
C MET A 277 11.26 12.21 -14.02
N LYS A 278 10.42 11.56 -13.21
CA LYS A 278 9.17 10.95 -13.69
C LYS A 278 8.20 11.99 -14.26
N LEU A 279 8.15 13.20 -13.70
CA LEU A 279 7.33 14.28 -14.25
C LEU A 279 7.93 14.84 -15.55
N ALA A 280 9.25 14.99 -15.62
CA ALA A 280 9.96 15.48 -16.81
C ALA A 280 9.81 14.54 -18.03
N GLU A 281 9.73 13.23 -17.80
CA GLU A 281 9.58 12.23 -18.88
C GLU A 281 8.13 12.02 -19.35
N LYS A 282 7.15 12.46 -18.56
CA LYS A 282 5.75 12.27 -18.90
C LYS A 282 5.35 13.18 -20.05
N ASN A 283 4.59 12.64 -20.98
CA ASN A 283 3.94 13.44 -22.01
C ASN A 283 3.10 14.56 -21.34
N PRO A 284 3.27 15.84 -21.72
CA PRO A 284 2.57 16.96 -21.11
C PRO A 284 1.04 16.81 -21.07
N THR A 285 0.44 16.14 -22.06
CA THR A 285 -1.01 15.88 -22.11
C THR A 285 -1.51 14.99 -20.97
N LYS A 286 -0.64 14.14 -20.41
CA LYS A 286 -0.93 13.24 -19.29
C LYS A 286 -0.64 13.87 -17.93
N LEU A 287 -0.15 15.11 -17.90
CA LEU A 287 0.14 15.83 -16.68
C LEU A 287 -1.10 16.58 -16.16
N GLN A 288 -1.19 16.72 -14.84
CA GLN A 288 -2.21 17.56 -14.21
C GLN A 288 -2.03 19.03 -14.62
N LYS A 289 -3.11 19.83 -14.54
CA LYS A 289 -3.14 21.22 -15.01
C LYS A 289 -2.00 22.07 -14.44
N TRP A 290 -1.73 21.98 -13.14
CA TRP A 290 -0.64 22.71 -12.49
C TRP A 290 0.76 22.31 -13.03
N HIS A 291 1.02 21.03 -13.27
CA HIS A 291 2.29 20.61 -13.85
C HIS A 291 2.49 21.14 -15.27
N ARG A 292 1.41 21.20 -16.06
CA ARG A 292 1.46 21.74 -17.42
C ARG A 292 1.81 23.23 -17.41
N SER A 293 1.19 24.03 -16.54
CA SER A 293 1.50 25.46 -16.47
C SER A 293 2.96 25.71 -16.06
N GLN A 294 3.55 24.87 -15.21
CA GLN A 294 4.98 24.94 -14.88
C GLN A 294 5.87 24.63 -16.10
N LEU A 295 5.49 23.67 -16.94
CA LEU A 295 6.25 23.32 -18.15
C LEU A 295 6.07 24.32 -19.30
N GLU A 296 4.90 24.96 -19.40
CA GLU A 296 4.65 26.05 -20.34
C GLU A 296 5.59 27.25 -20.07
N GLN A 297 5.84 27.54 -18.79
CA GLN A 297 6.79 28.59 -18.39
C GLN A 297 8.25 28.14 -18.56
N ASN A 298 8.55 26.87 -18.28
CA ASN A 298 9.90 26.32 -18.42
C ASN A 298 9.85 24.81 -18.71
N PRO A 299 10.11 24.36 -19.96
CA PRO A 299 10.04 22.95 -20.34
C PRO A 299 10.99 22.03 -19.56
N LYS A 300 12.06 22.58 -18.97
CA LYS A 300 13.07 21.86 -18.19
C LYS A 300 12.89 22.05 -16.68
N LYS A 301 11.78 22.65 -16.22
CA LYS A 301 11.57 22.99 -14.80
C LYS A 301 11.78 21.79 -13.88
N PHE A 302 11.19 20.65 -14.19
CA PHE A 302 11.29 19.46 -13.33
C PHE A 302 12.69 18.83 -13.36
N SER A 303 13.34 18.72 -14.52
CA SER A 303 14.71 18.20 -14.55
C SER A 303 15.68 19.14 -13.83
N GLN A 304 15.55 20.46 -13.99
CA GLN A 304 16.34 21.44 -13.23
C GLN A 304 16.10 21.33 -11.71
N ASN A 305 14.86 21.12 -11.27
CA ASN A 305 14.57 20.91 -9.86
C ASN A 305 15.20 19.60 -9.34
N ALA A 306 15.20 18.53 -10.13
CA ALA A 306 15.85 17.28 -9.78
C ALA A 306 17.37 17.45 -9.62
N GLU A 307 18.01 18.17 -10.56
CA GLU A 307 19.43 18.52 -10.49
C GLU A 307 19.74 19.33 -9.22
N ARG A 308 18.96 20.39 -8.94
CA ARG A 308 19.15 21.22 -7.73
C ARG A 308 19.08 20.42 -6.43
N VAL A 309 18.15 19.46 -6.33
CA VAL A 309 18.02 18.60 -5.15
C VAL A 309 19.26 17.68 -5.02
N TYR A 310 19.70 17.09 -6.13
CA TYR A 310 20.86 16.20 -6.11
C TYR A 310 22.17 16.95 -5.87
N ASP A 311 22.39 18.10 -6.51
CA ASP A 311 23.61 18.89 -6.35
C ASP A 311 23.75 19.38 -4.90
N ALA A 312 22.64 19.75 -4.23
CA ALA A 312 22.65 20.08 -2.80
C ALA A 312 23.06 18.89 -1.92
N PHE A 313 22.55 17.69 -2.22
CA PHE A 313 22.92 16.46 -1.53
C PHE A 313 24.40 16.09 -1.78
N ALA A 314 24.86 16.21 -3.03
CA ALA A 314 26.22 15.91 -3.41
C ALA A 314 27.22 16.84 -2.71
N LEU A 315 26.92 18.15 -2.65
CA LEU A 315 27.74 19.16 -1.98
C LEU A 315 27.91 18.88 -0.48
N VAL A 316 26.83 18.48 0.21
CA VAL A 316 26.88 18.15 1.65
C VAL A 316 27.78 16.94 1.92
N HIS A 317 27.76 15.94 1.02
CA HIS A 317 28.56 14.72 1.16
C HIS A 317 29.93 14.78 0.47
N GLY A 318 30.27 15.91 -0.17
CA GLY A 318 31.51 16.07 -0.94
C GLY A 318 31.61 15.13 -2.14
N PHE A 319 30.49 14.71 -2.73
CA PHE A 319 30.44 13.88 -3.94
C PHE A 319 30.65 14.68 -5.23
N ASP A 320 30.59 16.00 -5.15
CA ASP A 320 30.85 16.96 -6.21
C ASP A 320 32.35 17.34 -6.31
N GLN A 321 33.14 17.05 -5.28
CA GLN A 321 34.58 17.31 -5.26
C GLN A 321 35.34 16.30 -6.11
N GLU A 322 36.44 16.75 -6.73
CA GLU A 322 37.36 15.88 -7.45
C GLU A 322 38.07 14.93 -6.48
N GLY A 323 37.56 13.72 -6.35
CA GLY A 323 38.15 12.69 -5.48
C GLY A 323 37.22 11.51 -5.24
N PHE A 324 37.73 10.29 -5.41
CA PHE A 324 36.97 9.07 -5.15
C PHE A 324 36.78 8.80 -3.64
N ASP A 325 37.55 9.46 -2.77
CA ASP A 325 37.61 9.18 -1.34
C ASP A 325 36.28 9.42 -0.62
N SER A 326 35.48 10.40 -1.04
CA SER A 326 34.18 10.71 -0.42
C SER A 326 33.23 9.52 -0.49
N TYR A 327 33.19 8.79 -1.62
CA TYR A 327 32.36 7.60 -1.78
C TYR A 327 32.82 6.41 -0.92
N LEU A 328 34.11 6.35 -0.58
CA LEU A 328 34.66 5.28 0.25
C LEU A 328 34.38 5.51 1.74
N ARG A 329 34.23 6.77 2.18
CA ARG A 329 34.02 7.15 3.59
C ARG A 329 32.55 7.39 3.96
N ALA A 330 31.70 7.75 2.99
CA ALA A 330 30.29 8.02 3.22
C ALA A 330 29.52 6.76 3.66
N ASP A 331 28.34 6.92 4.27
CA ASP A 331 27.50 5.78 4.60
C ASP A 331 26.98 5.07 3.33
N HIS A 332 26.87 3.75 3.37
CA HIS A 332 26.44 2.93 2.23
C HIS A 332 25.10 3.39 1.62
N TYR A 333 24.15 3.82 2.44
CA TYR A 333 22.85 4.33 1.99
C TYR A 333 22.98 5.65 1.21
N GLN A 334 23.91 6.51 1.60
CA GLN A 334 24.19 7.79 0.93
C GLN A 334 24.80 7.56 -0.46
N VAL A 335 25.73 6.60 -0.55
CA VAL A 335 26.34 6.22 -1.83
C VAL A 335 25.33 5.58 -2.77
N ALA A 336 24.53 4.62 -2.29
CA ALA A 336 23.49 3.98 -3.08
C ALA A 336 22.47 4.99 -3.61
N THR A 337 22.10 5.97 -2.78
CA THR A 337 21.25 7.08 -3.18
C THR A 337 21.91 7.96 -4.24
N SER A 338 23.18 8.30 -4.08
CA SER A 338 23.92 9.10 -5.07
C SER A 338 23.93 8.43 -6.43
N ILE A 339 24.30 7.15 -6.48
CA ILE A 339 24.33 6.35 -7.72
C ILE A 339 22.95 6.32 -8.38
N ALA A 340 21.90 6.05 -7.60
CA ALA A 340 20.54 5.98 -8.12
C ALA A 340 20.03 7.32 -8.64
N CYS A 341 20.36 8.44 -7.97
CA CYS A 341 20.06 9.78 -8.43
C CYS A 341 20.82 10.10 -9.72
N LEU A 342 22.11 9.79 -9.82
CA LEU A 342 22.91 10.01 -11.03
C LEU A 342 22.34 9.25 -12.24
N PHE A 343 21.96 7.97 -12.06
CA PHE A 343 21.25 7.23 -13.12
C PHE A 343 19.88 7.84 -13.45
N ALA A 344 19.13 8.30 -12.45
CA ALA A 344 17.85 8.97 -12.68
C ALA A 344 18.02 10.28 -13.47
N LEU A 345 19.11 11.02 -13.25
CA LEU A 345 19.46 12.26 -13.96
C LEU A 345 20.15 12.03 -15.31
N ASN A 346 20.38 10.78 -15.72
CA ASN A 346 21.16 10.41 -16.91
C ASN A 346 22.65 10.82 -16.87
N ARG A 347 23.21 11.07 -15.68
CA ARG A 347 24.66 11.27 -15.46
C ARG A 347 25.38 9.91 -15.39
N PHE A 348 25.39 9.17 -16.49
CA PHE A 348 25.83 7.76 -16.51
C PHE A 348 27.30 7.54 -16.12
N VAL A 349 28.22 8.39 -16.60
CA VAL A 349 29.65 8.22 -16.31
C VAL A 349 29.91 8.40 -14.81
N PRO A 350 29.51 9.52 -14.16
CA PRO A 350 29.60 9.64 -12.71
C PRO A 350 28.90 8.52 -11.93
N ALA A 351 27.75 8.03 -12.42
CA ALA A 351 27.03 6.94 -11.77
C ALA A 351 27.82 5.63 -11.78
N LEU A 352 28.51 5.32 -12.88
CA LEU A 352 29.36 4.12 -13.00
C LEU A 352 30.62 4.24 -12.15
N ASP A 353 31.20 5.43 -12.08
CA ASP A 353 32.34 5.73 -11.21
C ASP A 353 31.98 5.54 -9.73
N ALA A 354 30.84 6.10 -9.31
CA ALA A 354 30.31 5.92 -7.97
C ALA A 354 29.94 4.45 -7.67
N LEU A 355 29.36 3.73 -8.64
CA LEU A 355 29.07 2.29 -8.49
C LEU A 355 30.34 1.44 -8.38
N ASN A 356 31.40 1.81 -9.11
CA ASN A 356 32.69 1.17 -8.99
C ASN A 356 33.32 1.41 -7.61
N ALA A 357 33.20 2.64 -7.08
CA ALA A 357 33.60 2.94 -5.70
C ALA A 357 32.79 2.14 -4.68
N PHE A 358 31.48 2.01 -4.88
CA PHE A 358 30.60 1.18 -4.05
C PHE A 358 31.04 -0.29 -3.99
N PHE A 359 31.42 -0.89 -5.13
CA PHE A 359 31.96 -2.26 -5.16
C PHE A 359 33.34 -2.42 -4.53
N ARG A 360 34.12 -1.34 -4.40
CA ARG A 360 35.45 -1.38 -3.76
C ARG A 360 35.37 -1.30 -2.23
N ARG A 361 34.19 -1.04 -1.67
CA ARG A 361 33.98 -1.03 -0.23
C ARG A 361 34.01 -2.46 0.29
N ASN A 362 34.61 -2.66 1.47
CA ASN A 362 34.60 -3.96 2.16
C ASN A 362 33.26 -4.24 2.90
N GLU A 363 32.19 -3.53 2.52
CA GLU A 363 30.87 -3.65 3.12
C GLU A 363 29.95 -4.37 2.13
N LEU A 364 29.28 -5.43 2.60
CA LEU A 364 28.28 -6.12 1.78
C LEU A 364 27.05 -5.21 1.63
N PRO A 365 26.67 -4.84 0.39
CA PRO A 365 25.51 -4.01 0.19
C PRO A 365 24.24 -4.77 0.58
N ASP A 366 23.33 -4.08 1.26
CA ASP A 366 22.03 -4.66 1.54
C ASP A 366 21.18 -4.74 0.25
N ASP A 367 20.19 -5.62 0.24
CA ASP A 367 19.28 -5.81 -0.89
C ASP A 367 18.51 -4.52 -1.27
N LYS A 368 18.30 -3.61 -0.31
CA LYS A 368 17.49 -2.42 -0.52
C LYS A 368 18.29 -1.36 -1.27
N ASP A 369 19.54 -1.16 -0.90
CA ASP A 369 20.50 -0.25 -1.51
C ASP A 369 20.78 -0.65 -2.94
N PHE A 370 21.15 -1.92 -3.14
CA PHE A 370 21.37 -2.43 -4.47
C PHE A 370 20.08 -2.44 -5.30
N GLY A 371 18.94 -2.71 -4.66
CA GLY A 371 17.62 -2.60 -5.27
C GLY A 371 17.29 -1.18 -5.77
N ILE A 372 17.66 -0.13 -5.02
CA ILE A 372 17.47 1.27 -5.42
C ILE A 372 18.35 1.61 -6.63
N ILE A 373 19.63 1.18 -6.62
CA ILE A 373 20.57 1.35 -7.74
C ILE A 373 20.03 0.66 -9.00
N LEU A 374 19.68 -0.62 -8.90
CA LEU A 374 19.16 -1.41 -10.02
C LEU A 374 17.83 -0.86 -10.52
N ALA A 375 16.93 -0.40 -9.64
CA ALA A 375 15.67 0.19 -10.07
C ALA A 375 15.87 1.49 -10.86
N ALA A 376 16.88 2.30 -10.51
CA ALA A 376 17.23 3.50 -11.24
C ALA A 376 17.88 3.16 -12.60
N LEU A 377 18.87 2.26 -12.61
CA LEU A 377 19.55 1.82 -13.83
C LEU A 377 18.59 1.11 -14.78
N ALA A 378 17.80 0.16 -14.29
CA ALA A 378 16.90 -0.65 -15.11
C ALA A 378 15.81 0.20 -15.77
N ARG A 379 15.35 1.28 -15.12
CA ARG A 379 14.39 2.23 -15.71
C ARG A 379 14.92 2.91 -16.97
N ARG A 380 16.24 3.11 -17.06
CA ARG A 380 16.92 3.72 -18.22
C ARG A 380 17.38 2.67 -19.22
N ASN A 381 17.98 1.61 -18.71
CA ASN A 381 18.59 0.55 -19.51
C ASN A 381 18.50 -0.78 -18.76
N ALA A 382 17.42 -1.52 -19.02
CA ALA A 382 17.20 -2.81 -18.38
C ALA A 382 18.30 -3.83 -18.74
N VAL A 383 18.89 -3.76 -19.94
CA VAL A 383 19.96 -4.69 -20.37
C VAL A 383 21.21 -4.50 -19.53
N ARG A 384 21.65 -3.25 -19.30
CA ARG A 384 22.78 -2.96 -18.43
C ARG A 384 22.50 -3.35 -16.98
N ALA A 385 21.27 -3.12 -16.49
CA ALA A 385 20.89 -3.58 -15.16
C ALA A 385 20.95 -5.12 -15.03
N THR A 386 20.55 -5.85 -16.08
CA THR A 386 20.72 -7.32 -16.13
C THR A 386 22.19 -7.72 -16.07
N GLN A 387 23.07 -7.08 -16.84
CA GLN A 387 24.51 -7.36 -16.78
C GLN A 387 25.09 -7.05 -15.40
N VAL A 388 24.70 -5.92 -14.79
CA VAL A 388 25.16 -5.57 -13.44
C VAL A 388 24.70 -6.61 -12.41
N LEU A 389 23.44 -7.05 -12.48
CA LEU A 389 22.87 -8.03 -11.55
C LEU A 389 23.47 -9.43 -11.70
N LEU A 390 23.66 -9.90 -12.94
CA LEU A 390 24.04 -11.29 -13.23
C LEU A 390 25.56 -11.50 -13.37
N GLU A 391 26.31 -10.47 -13.70
CA GLU A 391 27.74 -10.59 -14.03
C GLU A 391 28.59 -9.70 -13.12
N ALA A 392 28.35 -8.38 -13.11
CA ALA A 392 29.26 -7.46 -12.43
C ALA A 392 29.22 -7.57 -10.90
N ALA A 393 28.02 -7.65 -10.30
CA ALA A 393 27.88 -7.76 -8.85
C ALA A 393 28.38 -9.11 -8.30
N PRO A 394 28.02 -10.28 -8.88
CA PRO A 394 28.59 -11.55 -8.43
C PRO A 394 30.12 -11.62 -8.55
N ALA A 395 30.71 -10.98 -9.58
CA ALA A 395 32.16 -10.96 -9.76
C ALA A 395 32.90 -10.03 -8.81
N ARG A 396 32.22 -8.98 -8.29
CA ARG A 396 32.87 -7.92 -7.51
C ARG A 396 32.51 -7.90 -6.03
N ILE A 397 31.40 -8.53 -5.65
CA ILE A 397 30.95 -8.60 -4.27
C ILE A 397 31.07 -10.07 -3.82
N PRO A 398 32.06 -10.41 -2.98
CA PRO A 398 32.22 -11.78 -2.49
C PRO A 398 30.96 -12.31 -1.82
N GLY A 399 30.48 -13.48 -2.23
CA GLY A 399 29.29 -14.12 -1.66
C GLY A 399 27.96 -13.49 -2.09
N PHE A 400 27.95 -12.54 -3.02
CA PHE A 400 26.70 -11.97 -3.52
C PHE A 400 25.89 -12.98 -4.32
N THR A 401 24.66 -13.23 -3.86
CA THR A 401 23.66 -14.04 -4.56
C THR A 401 22.41 -13.19 -4.79
N PRO A 402 22.01 -12.93 -6.05
CA PRO A 402 20.81 -12.16 -6.32
C PRO A 402 19.56 -12.75 -5.66
N THR A 403 18.81 -11.92 -4.95
CA THR A 403 17.57 -12.35 -4.30
C THR A 403 16.35 -12.22 -5.23
N PRO A 404 15.23 -12.89 -4.94
CA PRO A 404 14.00 -12.74 -5.71
C PRO A 404 13.57 -11.28 -5.87
N PHE A 405 13.79 -10.45 -4.84
CA PHE A 405 13.50 -9.02 -4.87
C PHE A 405 14.26 -8.30 -5.99
N LEU A 406 15.57 -8.52 -6.08
CA LEU A 406 16.43 -7.88 -7.10
C LEU A 406 16.08 -8.35 -8.51
N TYR A 407 15.82 -9.64 -8.71
CA TYR A 407 15.36 -10.15 -10.01
C TYR A 407 14.06 -9.48 -10.44
N ASN A 408 13.09 -9.37 -9.54
CA ASN A 408 11.79 -8.78 -9.85
C ASN A 408 11.91 -7.31 -10.27
N ILE A 409 12.81 -6.53 -9.64
CA ILE A 409 13.06 -5.13 -10.03
C ILE A 409 13.52 -5.03 -11.48
N VAL A 410 14.55 -5.80 -11.85
CA VAL A 410 15.13 -5.72 -13.19
C VAL A 410 14.19 -6.33 -14.23
N LEU A 411 13.55 -7.46 -13.90
CA LEU A 411 12.57 -8.14 -14.75
C LEU A 411 11.39 -7.23 -15.08
N HIS A 412 10.82 -6.55 -14.07
CA HIS A 412 9.73 -5.60 -14.25
C HIS A 412 10.09 -4.51 -15.26
N HIS A 413 11.27 -3.90 -15.12
CA HIS A 413 11.72 -2.84 -16.01
C HIS A 413 12.10 -3.35 -17.42
N ALA A 414 12.68 -4.55 -17.53
CA ALA A 414 12.93 -5.19 -18.81
C ALA A 414 11.63 -5.40 -19.60
N LEU A 415 10.58 -5.87 -18.94
CA LEU A 415 9.26 -6.07 -19.55
C LEU A 415 8.60 -4.75 -19.96
N LEU A 416 8.67 -3.71 -19.12
CA LEU A 416 8.15 -2.38 -19.48
C LEU A 416 8.84 -1.77 -20.72
N GLN A 417 10.12 -2.09 -20.93
CA GLN A 417 10.91 -1.63 -22.08
C GLN A 417 10.86 -2.61 -23.27
N ASN A 418 10.05 -3.68 -23.21
CA ASN A 418 10.01 -4.76 -24.19
C ASN A 418 11.40 -5.40 -24.48
N ARG A 419 12.28 -5.44 -23.48
CA ARG A 419 13.62 -6.07 -23.54
C ARG A 419 13.52 -7.55 -23.17
N GLU A 420 13.02 -8.35 -24.09
CA GLU A 420 12.69 -9.75 -23.79
C GLU A 420 13.90 -10.63 -23.54
N ASP A 421 14.99 -10.44 -24.27
CA ASP A 421 16.22 -11.22 -24.06
C ASP A 421 16.76 -11.01 -22.64
N ALA A 422 16.70 -9.76 -22.15
CA ALA A 422 17.07 -9.44 -20.77
C ALA A 422 16.13 -10.10 -19.75
N ALA A 423 14.81 -10.07 -20.01
CA ALA A 423 13.82 -10.73 -19.17
C ALA A 423 14.02 -12.27 -19.12
N GLU A 424 14.32 -12.89 -20.26
CA GLU A 424 14.57 -14.32 -20.37
C GLU A 424 15.85 -14.73 -19.63
N ARG A 425 16.95 -13.99 -19.83
CA ARG A 425 18.20 -14.20 -19.09
C ARG A 425 17.99 -14.14 -17.58
N ILE A 426 17.19 -13.18 -17.10
CA ILE A 426 16.85 -13.06 -15.68
C ILE A 426 16.07 -14.29 -15.19
N MET A 427 15.05 -14.72 -15.93
CA MET A 427 14.24 -15.87 -15.53
C MET A 427 15.05 -17.16 -15.47
N VAL A 428 15.86 -17.42 -16.50
CA VAL A 428 16.73 -18.59 -16.57
C VAL A 428 17.69 -18.59 -15.39
N HIS A 429 18.38 -17.47 -15.16
CA HIS A 429 19.32 -17.37 -14.03
C HIS A 429 18.64 -17.51 -12.67
N ALA A 430 17.47 -16.89 -12.46
CA ALA A 430 16.72 -17.01 -11.21
C ALA A 430 16.29 -18.45 -10.92
N ARG A 431 15.86 -19.19 -11.96
CA ARG A 431 15.51 -20.61 -11.86
C ARG A 431 16.74 -21.45 -11.54
N ASP A 432 17.82 -21.28 -12.30
CA ASP A 432 19.01 -22.10 -12.20
C ASP A 432 19.75 -21.86 -10.85
N SER A 433 19.60 -20.67 -10.27
CA SER A 433 20.11 -20.32 -8.93
C SER A 433 19.24 -20.83 -7.77
N GLY A 434 18.11 -21.49 -8.06
CA GLY A 434 17.17 -21.95 -7.02
C GLY A 434 16.51 -20.83 -6.22
N CYS A 435 16.50 -19.59 -6.74
CA CYS A 435 16.00 -18.41 -6.03
C CYS A 435 14.46 -18.34 -6.01
N GLY A 436 13.82 -19.26 -5.27
CA GLY A 436 12.40 -19.23 -4.93
C GLY A 436 11.44 -19.02 -6.11
N SER A 437 10.21 -18.59 -5.81
CA SER A 437 9.26 -18.14 -6.82
C SER A 437 9.42 -16.63 -7.06
N LEU A 438 9.57 -16.25 -8.34
CA LEU A 438 9.52 -14.85 -8.77
C LEU A 438 8.16 -14.22 -8.37
N ASP A 439 8.14 -12.89 -8.24
CA ASP A 439 6.91 -12.18 -7.84
C ASP A 439 5.79 -12.48 -8.85
N PRO A 440 4.60 -12.91 -8.38
CA PRO A 440 3.53 -13.33 -9.27
C PRO A 440 3.04 -12.23 -10.20
N LYS A 441 3.16 -10.95 -9.80
CA LYS A 441 2.79 -9.82 -10.67
C LYS A 441 3.82 -9.65 -11.80
N SER A 442 5.10 -9.83 -11.51
CA SER A 442 6.16 -9.79 -12.52
C SER A 442 5.99 -10.90 -13.56
N LEU A 443 5.65 -12.12 -13.10
CA LEU A 443 5.27 -13.23 -13.99
C LEU A 443 3.99 -12.94 -14.77
N ASP A 444 2.97 -12.33 -14.16
CA ASP A 444 1.74 -11.93 -14.86
C ASP A 444 2.01 -10.90 -15.98
N VAL A 445 2.89 -9.92 -15.74
CA VAL A 445 3.30 -8.94 -16.76
C VAL A 445 4.01 -9.63 -17.92
N LEU A 446 4.91 -10.58 -17.62
CA LEU A 446 5.62 -11.36 -18.64
C LEU A 446 4.64 -12.17 -19.49
N LEU A 447 3.71 -12.86 -18.83
CA LEU A 447 2.67 -13.65 -19.47
C LEU A 447 1.81 -12.77 -20.40
N ARG A 448 1.37 -11.61 -19.92
CA ARG A 448 0.59 -10.66 -20.73
C ARG A 448 1.39 -10.12 -21.91
N SER A 449 2.69 -9.87 -21.74
CA SER A 449 3.58 -9.45 -22.83
C SER A 449 3.68 -10.53 -23.91
N ALA A 450 3.99 -11.77 -23.52
CA ALA A 450 4.09 -12.90 -24.45
C ALA A 450 2.77 -13.15 -25.19
N ILE A 451 1.65 -13.09 -24.47
CA ILE A 451 0.29 -13.18 -25.03
C ILE A 451 0.01 -12.06 -26.04
N LYS A 452 0.44 -10.82 -25.74
CA LYS A 452 0.25 -9.68 -26.63
C LYS A 452 1.03 -9.89 -27.93
N LYS A 453 2.30 -10.32 -27.85
CA LYS A 453 3.12 -10.65 -29.02
C LYS A 453 2.52 -11.76 -29.86
N LEU A 454 2.01 -12.83 -29.25
CA LEU A 454 1.32 -13.90 -29.96
C LEU A 454 0.12 -13.39 -30.78
N LYS A 455 -0.64 -12.43 -30.25
CA LYS A 455 -1.77 -11.83 -30.99
C LYS A 455 -1.30 -10.95 -32.13
N GLU A 456 -0.18 -10.25 -31.97
CA GLU A 456 0.41 -9.40 -33.00
C GLU A 456 1.04 -10.24 -34.12
N SER A 457 1.74 -11.33 -33.79
CA SER A 457 2.36 -12.25 -34.77
C SER A 457 1.34 -13.00 -35.62
N HIS A 458 0.14 -13.24 -35.08
CA HIS A 458 -0.94 -13.94 -35.79
C HIS A 458 -1.72 -13.03 -36.75
N ARG A 459 -1.72 -11.71 -36.52
CA ARG A 459 -2.48 -10.74 -37.36
C ARG A 459 -1.76 -10.33 -38.64
N LYS A 460 -0.48 -10.64 -38.79
CA LYS A 460 0.29 -10.26 -39.97
C LYS A 460 0.03 -11.28 -41.08
N ASP A 461 -0.45 -10.80 -42.23
CA ASP A 461 -0.55 -11.58 -43.46
C ASP A 461 0.86 -11.87 -43.96
N ASN A 462 1.38 -13.01 -43.53
CA ASN A 462 2.75 -13.41 -43.77
C ASN A 462 2.83 -14.23 -45.06
N THR A 463 3.90 -14.02 -45.83
CA THR A 463 4.33 -14.93 -46.90
C THR A 463 4.58 -16.34 -46.34
N ALA A 464 4.69 -17.37 -47.20
CA ALA A 464 4.86 -18.75 -46.73
C ALA A 464 6.12 -18.95 -45.84
N GLU A 465 7.21 -18.24 -46.13
CA GLU A 465 8.43 -18.27 -45.32
C GLU A 465 8.25 -17.54 -43.97
N GLU A 466 7.63 -16.36 -44.00
CA GLU A 466 7.29 -15.60 -42.78
C GLU A 466 6.28 -16.36 -41.90
N ALA A 467 5.39 -17.15 -42.51
CA ALA A 467 4.46 -18.01 -41.79
C ALA A 467 5.18 -19.13 -41.05
N LYS A 468 6.24 -19.71 -41.64
CA LYS A 468 7.09 -20.72 -40.98
C LYS A 468 7.87 -20.10 -39.82
N ALA A 469 8.47 -18.93 -40.02
CA ALA A 469 9.18 -18.19 -38.97
C ALA A 469 8.22 -17.81 -37.82
N SER A 470 7.04 -17.27 -38.14
CA SER A 470 5.98 -16.92 -37.18
C SER A 470 5.50 -18.15 -36.39
N ARG A 471 5.38 -19.33 -37.02
CA ARG A 471 5.02 -20.57 -36.30
C ARG A 471 6.09 -20.99 -35.29
N SER A 472 7.37 -20.84 -35.62
CA SER A 472 8.48 -21.12 -34.71
C SER A 472 8.47 -20.12 -33.55
N GLU A 473 8.33 -18.83 -33.83
CA GLU A 473 8.23 -17.78 -32.81
C GLU A 473 7.04 -18.02 -31.86
N GLN A 474 5.86 -18.34 -32.40
CA GLN A 474 4.68 -18.67 -31.61
C GLN A 474 4.92 -19.85 -30.66
N TYR A 475 5.61 -20.89 -31.14
CA TYR A 475 5.96 -22.04 -30.31
C TYR A 475 6.86 -21.63 -29.14
N HIS A 476 7.90 -20.82 -29.39
CA HIS A 476 8.77 -20.29 -28.33
C HIS A 476 7.99 -19.43 -27.33
N LEU A 477 7.07 -18.57 -27.80
CA LEU A 477 6.22 -17.75 -26.92
C LEU A 477 5.28 -18.60 -26.05
N PHE A 478 4.68 -19.66 -26.59
CA PHE A 478 3.85 -20.57 -25.80
C PHE A 478 4.66 -21.38 -24.79
N LYS A 479 5.86 -21.83 -25.16
CA LYS A 479 6.78 -22.48 -24.23
C LYS A 479 7.11 -21.56 -23.05
N ARG A 480 7.44 -20.29 -23.33
CA ARG A 480 7.68 -19.26 -22.30
C ARG A 480 6.46 -19.04 -21.40
N ILE A 481 5.26 -18.99 -21.98
CA ILE A 481 4.00 -18.88 -21.21
C ILE A 481 3.84 -20.07 -20.26
N PHE A 482 4.08 -21.29 -20.76
CA PHE A 482 3.96 -22.50 -19.96
C PHE A 482 4.97 -22.52 -18.82
N GLU A 483 6.24 -22.20 -19.09
CA GLU A 483 7.30 -22.11 -18.08
C GLU A 483 6.99 -21.06 -17.02
N ALA A 484 6.53 -19.87 -17.41
CA ALA A 484 6.17 -18.81 -16.48
C ALA A 484 4.94 -19.17 -15.61
N LEU A 485 3.91 -19.83 -16.18
CA LEU A 485 2.78 -20.34 -15.39
C LEU A 485 3.20 -21.46 -14.43
N ASN A 486 4.09 -22.34 -14.87
CA ASN A 486 4.62 -23.43 -14.06
C ASN A 486 5.53 -22.92 -12.94
N ALA A 487 6.28 -21.84 -13.16
CA ALA A 487 7.06 -21.15 -12.13
C ALA A 487 6.16 -20.39 -11.15
N ALA A 488 5.09 -19.76 -11.64
CA ALA A 488 4.12 -19.05 -10.80
C ALA A 488 3.28 -20.00 -9.93
N GLN A 489 3.03 -21.23 -10.40
CA GLN A 489 2.24 -22.26 -9.72
C GLN A 489 0.90 -21.71 -9.18
N HIS A 490 0.71 -21.79 -7.86
CA HIS A 490 -0.44 -21.28 -7.13
C HIS A 490 -0.46 -19.76 -7.01
N HIS A 491 0.47 -19.00 -7.56
CA HIS A 491 0.44 -17.55 -7.41
C HIS A 491 -0.03 -16.81 -8.67
N ALA A 492 -0.08 -17.48 -9.83
CA ALA A 492 -0.63 -16.88 -11.05
C ALA A 492 -2.14 -16.62 -10.90
N HIS A 493 -2.59 -15.44 -11.35
CA HIS A 493 -4.00 -15.06 -11.27
C HIS A 493 -4.85 -15.90 -12.25
N PRO A 494 -6.06 -16.35 -11.87
CA PRO A 494 -6.94 -17.13 -12.77
C PRO A 494 -7.21 -16.43 -14.11
N SER A 495 -7.32 -15.09 -14.12
CA SER A 495 -7.47 -14.30 -15.35
C SER A 495 -6.36 -14.54 -16.37
N THR A 496 -5.15 -14.84 -15.91
CA THR A 496 -3.95 -14.99 -16.73
C THR A 496 -3.97 -16.33 -17.45
N TYR A 497 -4.30 -17.41 -16.73
CA TYR A 497 -4.64 -18.70 -17.36
C TYR A 497 -5.74 -18.52 -18.39
N ARG A 498 -6.78 -17.71 -18.09
CA ARG A 498 -7.86 -17.47 -19.05
C ARG A 498 -7.39 -16.85 -20.34
N LEU A 499 -6.63 -15.78 -20.19
CA LEU A 499 -6.11 -15.03 -21.31
C LEU A 499 -5.17 -15.90 -22.16
N ALA A 500 -4.35 -16.74 -21.53
CA ALA A 500 -3.44 -17.67 -22.20
C ALA A 500 -4.20 -18.73 -23.01
N ILE A 501 -5.20 -19.40 -22.41
CA ILE A 501 -6.08 -20.39 -23.09
C ILE A 501 -6.80 -19.75 -24.28
N GLN A 502 -7.43 -18.59 -24.08
CA GLN A 502 -8.13 -17.89 -25.15
C GLN A 502 -7.21 -17.48 -26.29
N THR A 503 -5.96 -17.14 -25.97
CA THR A 503 -4.96 -16.76 -26.99
C THR A 503 -4.48 -17.99 -27.75
N ALA A 504 -4.24 -19.12 -27.07
CA ALA A 504 -3.94 -20.39 -27.71
C ALA A 504 -5.03 -20.84 -28.69
N LEU A 505 -6.31 -20.73 -28.30
CA LEU A 505 -7.42 -21.04 -29.19
C LEU A 505 -7.52 -20.09 -30.39
N LYS A 506 -7.27 -18.78 -30.18
CA LYS A 506 -7.30 -17.78 -31.27
C LYS A 506 -6.19 -17.98 -32.30
N VAL A 507 -5.03 -18.49 -31.88
CA VAL A 507 -3.89 -18.80 -32.76
C VAL A 507 -3.96 -20.25 -33.28
N GLU A 508 -5.13 -20.89 -33.18
CA GLU A 508 -5.38 -22.28 -33.62
C GLU A 508 -4.44 -23.32 -33.00
N ARG A 509 -4.05 -23.15 -31.74
CA ARG A 509 -3.23 -24.10 -30.95
C ARG A 509 -4.04 -24.74 -29.80
N PRO A 510 -5.01 -25.62 -30.11
CA PRO A 510 -5.90 -26.19 -29.10
C PRO A 510 -5.21 -27.18 -28.16
N THR A 511 -4.16 -27.86 -28.59
CA THR A 511 -3.33 -28.72 -27.73
C THR A 511 -2.66 -27.91 -26.63
N THR A 512 -2.04 -26.79 -26.99
CA THR A 512 -1.45 -25.85 -26.03
C THR A 512 -2.50 -25.24 -25.10
N ALA A 513 -3.70 -24.94 -25.62
CA ALA A 513 -4.80 -24.46 -24.79
C ALA A 513 -5.20 -25.50 -23.72
N TRP A 514 -5.24 -26.78 -24.11
CA TRP A 514 -5.49 -27.90 -23.20
C TRP A 514 -4.38 -28.08 -22.15
N GLU A 515 -3.10 -28.01 -22.55
CA GLU A 515 -1.95 -28.10 -21.63
C GLU A 515 -1.99 -27.00 -20.56
N ILE A 516 -2.25 -25.76 -20.98
CA ILE A 516 -2.39 -24.61 -20.06
C ILE A 516 -3.58 -24.81 -19.12
N TRP A 517 -4.69 -25.36 -19.62
CA TRP A 517 -5.86 -25.66 -18.81
C TRP A 517 -5.58 -26.74 -17.76
N MET A 518 -4.90 -27.82 -18.15
CA MET A 518 -4.46 -28.87 -17.23
C MET A 518 -3.51 -28.34 -16.16
N LEU A 519 -2.58 -27.45 -16.54
CA LEU A 519 -1.67 -26.78 -15.61
C LEU A 519 -2.45 -25.93 -14.59
N GLY A 520 -3.43 -25.13 -15.06
CA GLY A 520 -4.30 -24.35 -14.19
C GLY A 520 -5.13 -25.21 -13.24
N LYS A 521 -5.59 -26.40 -13.68
CA LYS A 521 -6.24 -27.38 -12.80
C LYS A 521 -5.30 -27.97 -11.76
N LYS A 522 -4.10 -28.40 -12.18
CA LYS A 522 -3.06 -28.95 -11.30
C LYS A 522 -2.78 -28.00 -10.13
N TYR A 523 -2.71 -26.69 -10.40
CA TYR A 523 -2.47 -25.66 -9.38
C TYR A 523 -3.73 -25.11 -8.70
N ARG A 524 -4.90 -25.74 -8.90
CA ARG A 524 -6.21 -25.31 -8.35
C ARG A 524 -6.56 -23.85 -8.67
N ARG A 525 -6.13 -23.38 -9.84
CA ARG A 525 -6.44 -22.03 -10.35
C ARG A 525 -7.63 -22.03 -11.31
N LEU A 526 -7.95 -23.19 -11.87
CA LEU A 526 -9.10 -23.47 -12.74
C LEU A 526 -9.90 -24.65 -12.16
N GLY A 527 -11.23 -24.54 -12.08
CA GLY A 527 -12.12 -25.62 -11.62
C GLY A 527 -12.92 -25.30 -10.36
N THR A 528 -13.58 -26.34 -9.81
CA THR A 528 -14.68 -26.27 -8.82
C THR A 528 -14.41 -25.40 -7.60
N ALA A 529 -15.48 -24.71 -7.18
CA ALA A 529 -15.56 -23.75 -6.09
C ALA A 529 -14.72 -24.10 -4.85
N ARG A 530 -14.02 -23.08 -4.34
CA ARG A 530 -13.32 -23.13 -3.06
C ARG A 530 -14.30 -22.68 -1.98
N LYS A 531 -14.47 -23.45 -0.91
CA LYS A 531 -15.02 -22.91 0.34
C LYS A 531 -14.05 -21.82 0.82
N GLY A 532 -14.54 -20.59 0.97
CA GLY A 532 -13.79 -19.51 1.57
C GLY A 532 -13.39 -19.84 3.00
N GLU A 533 -12.48 -19.06 3.58
CA GLU A 533 -12.09 -19.19 5.00
C GLU A 533 -13.32 -19.08 5.92
N ASP A 534 -14.35 -18.37 5.47
CA ASP A 534 -15.64 -18.16 6.14
C ASP A 534 -16.62 -19.35 5.99
N GLY A 535 -16.20 -20.44 5.33
CA GLY A 535 -17.08 -21.57 4.98
C GLY A 535 -18.11 -21.28 3.89
N LYS A 536 -18.24 -20.03 3.43
CA LYS A 536 -19.08 -19.65 2.29
C LYS A 536 -18.41 -20.06 0.99
N ASP A 537 -19.19 -20.58 0.05
CA ASP A 537 -18.71 -20.83 -1.31
C ASP A 537 -18.32 -19.50 -1.94
N VAL A 538 -17.01 -19.23 -2.01
CA VAL A 538 -16.53 -18.14 -2.86
C VAL A 538 -16.74 -18.68 -4.26
N GLN A 539 -17.70 -18.10 -4.98
CA GLN A 539 -17.80 -18.30 -6.43
C GLN A 539 -16.50 -17.80 -7.05
N GLN A 540 -15.53 -18.71 -7.13
CA GLN A 540 -14.40 -18.54 -8.01
C GLN A 540 -15.03 -18.36 -9.38
N GLU A 541 -14.80 -17.21 -10.02
CA GLU A 541 -15.31 -16.94 -11.36
C GLU A 541 -14.99 -18.18 -12.22
N ASP A 542 -15.99 -19.01 -12.47
CA ASP A 542 -15.67 -20.33 -12.95
C ASP A 542 -15.31 -20.19 -14.41
N PHE A 543 -14.29 -20.93 -14.82
CA PHE A 543 -14.09 -21.21 -16.22
C PHE A 543 -15.09 -22.31 -16.55
N GLY A 544 -16.36 -21.94 -16.61
CA GLY A 544 -17.47 -22.88 -16.70
C GLY A 544 -17.39 -23.80 -17.92
N PRO A 545 -18.36 -24.71 -18.07
CA PRO A 545 -18.44 -25.70 -19.15
C PRO A 545 -18.13 -25.13 -20.56
N GLY A 546 -18.41 -23.85 -20.80
CA GLY A 546 -18.13 -23.19 -22.08
C GLY A 546 -16.65 -23.14 -22.50
N SER A 547 -15.68 -23.18 -21.60
CA SER A 547 -14.26 -23.09 -21.99
C SER A 547 -13.58 -24.43 -22.21
N SER A 548 -13.88 -25.43 -21.39
CA SER A 548 -13.53 -26.82 -21.71
C SER A 548 -14.18 -27.25 -23.02
N TRP A 549 -15.42 -26.81 -23.28
CA TRP A 549 -16.09 -27.04 -24.56
C TRP A 549 -15.39 -26.36 -25.74
N ARG A 550 -14.95 -25.09 -25.60
CA ARG A 550 -14.19 -24.40 -26.67
C ARG A 550 -12.84 -25.07 -26.94
N ILE A 551 -12.13 -25.53 -25.90
CA ILE A 551 -10.88 -26.28 -26.07
C ILE A 551 -11.19 -27.57 -26.83
N ALA A 552 -12.21 -28.31 -26.41
CA ALA A 552 -12.62 -29.54 -27.06
C ALA A 552 -12.96 -29.32 -28.54
N LYS A 553 -13.78 -28.31 -28.87
CA LYS A 553 -14.09 -27.91 -30.27
C LYS A 553 -12.80 -27.63 -31.08
N GLY A 554 -11.86 -26.91 -30.48
CA GLY A 554 -10.55 -26.68 -31.10
C GLY A 554 -9.79 -27.99 -31.37
N LEU A 555 -9.79 -28.94 -30.43
CA LEU A 555 -9.14 -30.25 -30.59
C LEU A 555 -9.75 -31.07 -31.74
N TRP A 556 -11.08 -31.09 -31.89
CA TRP A 556 -11.73 -31.72 -33.05
C TRP A 556 -11.28 -31.09 -34.38
N SER A 557 -11.20 -29.76 -34.44
CA SER A 557 -10.67 -29.07 -35.63
C SER A 557 -9.22 -29.44 -35.92
N ALA A 558 -8.37 -29.56 -34.89
CA ALA A 558 -7.00 -30.04 -35.06
C ALA A 558 -6.91 -31.49 -35.55
N LYS A 559 -7.82 -32.37 -35.12
CA LYS A 559 -7.94 -33.75 -35.62
C LYS A 559 -8.34 -33.76 -37.10
N ALA A 560 -9.34 -32.97 -37.48
CA ALA A 560 -9.77 -32.85 -38.88
C ALA A 560 -8.64 -32.34 -39.79
N LYS A 561 -7.79 -31.44 -39.29
CA LYS A 561 -6.58 -30.95 -39.97
C LYS A 561 -5.39 -31.94 -39.93
N GLY A 562 -5.56 -33.14 -39.37
CA GLY A 562 -4.49 -34.15 -39.25
C GLY A 562 -3.36 -33.79 -38.28
N SER A 563 -3.55 -32.78 -37.43
CA SER A 563 -2.50 -32.29 -36.51
C SER A 563 -2.38 -33.11 -35.21
N ILE A 564 -3.41 -33.88 -34.87
CA ILE A 564 -3.43 -34.84 -33.74
C ILE A 564 -4.21 -36.09 -34.13
N THR A 565 -3.92 -37.22 -33.49
CA THR A 565 -4.67 -38.46 -33.72
C THR A 565 -6.01 -38.46 -32.96
N GLU A 566 -6.94 -39.30 -33.41
CA GLU A 566 -8.24 -39.46 -32.75
C GLU A 566 -8.11 -39.91 -31.29
N ASN A 567 -7.24 -40.89 -31.02
CA ASN A 567 -6.97 -41.37 -29.66
C ASN A 567 -6.39 -40.26 -28.76
N GLN A 568 -5.52 -39.40 -29.30
CA GLN A 568 -4.98 -38.26 -28.54
C GLN A 568 -6.07 -37.24 -28.21
N MET A 569 -6.91 -36.89 -29.19
CA MET A 569 -8.03 -35.98 -29.01
C MET A 569 -8.98 -36.49 -27.93
N TRP A 570 -9.42 -37.75 -28.01
CA TRP A 570 -10.34 -38.34 -27.03
C TRP A 570 -9.75 -38.35 -25.62
N LYS A 571 -8.49 -38.77 -25.45
CA LYS A 571 -7.80 -38.72 -24.16
C LYS A 571 -7.78 -37.30 -23.55
N MET A 572 -7.55 -36.28 -24.37
CA MET A 572 -7.58 -34.88 -23.92
C MET A 572 -9.01 -34.43 -23.54
N VAL A 573 -10.02 -34.77 -24.34
CA VAL A 573 -11.43 -34.42 -24.07
C VAL A 573 -11.96 -35.09 -22.80
N GLU A 574 -11.66 -36.38 -22.61
CA GLU A 574 -12.04 -37.14 -21.41
C GLU A 574 -11.45 -36.55 -20.15
N SER A 575 -10.17 -36.14 -20.19
CA SER A 575 -9.51 -35.47 -19.04
C SER A 575 -10.21 -34.17 -18.64
N MET A 576 -10.93 -33.53 -19.58
CA MET A 576 -11.69 -32.32 -19.32
C MET A 576 -13.06 -32.58 -18.69
N LYS A 577 -13.55 -33.84 -18.70
CA LYS A 577 -14.91 -34.23 -18.29
C LYS A 577 -16.00 -33.45 -19.03
N VAL A 578 -15.78 -33.15 -20.31
CA VAL A 578 -16.80 -32.47 -21.14
C VAL A 578 -17.91 -33.47 -21.42
N ARG A 579 -19.14 -33.18 -20.97
CA ARG A 579 -20.32 -33.96 -21.38
C ARG A 579 -20.59 -33.67 -22.85
N ILE A 580 -20.45 -34.70 -23.68
CA ILE A 580 -20.86 -34.64 -25.08
C ILE A 580 -22.38 -34.87 -25.09
N PRO A 581 -23.17 -33.99 -25.72
CA PRO A 581 -24.61 -34.19 -25.82
C PRO A 581 -24.92 -35.55 -26.49
N GLU A 582 -25.85 -36.30 -25.92
CA GLU A 582 -26.34 -37.56 -26.51
C GLU A 582 -26.93 -37.27 -27.90
N GLY A 583 -26.58 -38.10 -28.90
CA GLY A 583 -27.04 -37.97 -30.29
C GLY A 583 -26.13 -37.17 -31.23
N VAL A 584 -25.00 -36.66 -30.74
CA VAL A 584 -23.99 -36.01 -31.59
C VAL A 584 -23.03 -37.06 -32.16
N ASN A 585 -23.03 -37.24 -33.48
CA ASN A 585 -22.06 -38.09 -34.16
C ASN A 585 -20.73 -37.33 -34.33
N PRO A 586 -19.60 -37.77 -33.76
CA PRO A 586 -18.32 -37.02 -33.77
C PRO A 586 -17.65 -36.90 -35.15
N THR A 587 -18.21 -37.53 -36.17
CA THR A 587 -17.68 -37.63 -37.52
C THR A 587 -18.19 -36.49 -38.40
N GLU A 588 -17.33 -35.51 -38.64
CA GLU A 588 -17.36 -34.49 -39.70
C GLU A 588 -18.42 -33.36 -39.61
N GLU A 589 -19.69 -33.63 -39.30
CA GLU A 589 -20.75 -32.59 -39.27
C GLU A 589 -20.53 -31.50 -38.21
N TRP A 590 -19.65 -31.74 -37.22
CA TRP A 590 -19.42 -30.80 -36.12
C TRP A 590 -18.51 -29.60 -36.45
N ALA A 591 -17.62 -29.73 -37.43
CA ALA A 591 -16.70 -28.66 -37.81
C ALA A 591 -17.42 -27.50 -38.52
N GLU A 592 -18.46 -27.80 -39.28
CA GLU A 592 -19.15 -26.84 -40.15
C GLU A 592 -20.43 -26.24 -39.52
N THR A 593 -21.17 -27.01 -38.72
CA THR A 593 -22.56 -26.64 -38.34
C THR A 593 -22.65 -25.66 -37.16
N THR A 594 -21.60 -25.49 -36.35
CA THR A 594 -21.66 -24.68 -35.11
C THR A 594 -21.17 -23.24 -35.23
N THR A 595 -20.83 -22.75 -36.43
CA THR A 595 -20.50 -21.33 -36.65
C THR A 595 -21.76 -20.46 -36.70
N LYS A 596 -22.95 -21.04 -36.96
CA LYS A 596 -24.20 -20.28 -37.13
C LYS A 596 -25.20 -20.38 -35.96
N VAL A 597 -25.17 -21.44 -35.14
CA VAL A 597 -26.32 -21.78 -34.27
C VAL A 597 -26.17 -21.33 -32.80
N ARG A 598 -24.95 -21.04 -32.29
CA ARG A 598 -24.75 -20.78 -30.85
C ARG A 598 -24.14 -19.44 -30.43
N GLU A 599 -23.72 -18.58 -31.36
CA GLU A 599 -23.30 -17.21 -31.00
C GLU A 599 -24.47 -16.32 -30.55
N ASN A 600 -25.71 -16.70 -30.90
CA ASN A 600 -26.93 -15.96 -30.52
C ASN A 600 -27.52 -16.32 -29.15
N GLU A 601 -27.03 -17.36 -28.47
CA GLU A 601 -27.65 -17.87 -27.22
C GLU A 601 -26.78 -17.75 -25.96
N LEU A 602 -25.54 -17.25 -26.08
CA LEU A 602 -24.68 -16.99 -24.92
C LEU A 602 -24.59 -15.49 -24.66
N PRO A 603 -24.93 -14.99 -23.45
CA PRO A 603 -24.75 -13.58 -23.13
C PRO A 603 -23.27 -13.24 -23.26
N GLY A 604 -22.97 -12.26 -24.12
CA GLY A 604 -21.61 -11.73 -24.28
C GLY A 604 -21.05 -11.27 -22.93
N PRO A 605 -19.72 -11.26 -22.75
CA PRO A 605 -19.11 -10.77 -21.53
C PRO A 605 -19.56 -9.33 -21.27
N LYS A 606 -20.24 -9.09 -20.15
CA LYS A 606 -20.63 -7.74 -19.73
C LYS A 606 -19.38 -6.87 -19.66
N SER A 607 -19.29 -5.89 -20.55
CA SER A 607 -18.25 -4.87 -20.54
C SER A 607 -18.32 -4.10 -19.23
N LEU A 608 -17.32 -4.26 -18.36
CA LEU A 608 -17.04 -3.36 -17.25
C LEU A 608 -16.45 -2.05 -17.80
N ARG A 609 -17.28 -1.24 -18.47
CA ARG A 609 -17.10 0.21 -18.48
C ARG A 609 -17.87 0.72 -17.28
N SER A 610 -17.13 1.18 -16.28
CA SER A 610 -17.61 1.90 -15.12
C SER A 610 -18.67 2.93 -15.51
N LYS A 611 -19.86 2.82 -14.93
CA LYS A 611 -20.78 3.95 -14.82
C LYS A 611 -20.04 5.04 -14.04
N SER A 612 -19.72 6.14 -14.70
CA SER A 612 -19.45 7.41 -14.03
C SER A 612 -20.72 7.78 -13.25
N SER A 613 -20.66 7.68 -11.93
CA SER A 613 -21.61 8.34 -11.06
C SER A 613 -21.37 9.85 -11.19
N ASN A 614 -22.19 10.51 -12.02
CA ASN A 614 -22.48 11.93 -11.83
C ASN A 614 -23.23 12.03 -10.50
N VAL A 615 -22.53 12.49 -9.47
CA VAL A 615 -23.15 13.15 -8.31
C VAL A 615 -22.85 14.62 -8.53
N GLY A 616 -23.91 15.39 -8.74
CA GLY A 616 -23.88 16.85 -8.70
C GLY A 616 -23.75 17.35 -7.28
#